data_AF-A0A662CAZ9-F1
#
_entry.id   AF-A0A662CAZ9-F1
#
_cell.length_a   1.000
_cell.length_b   1.000
_cell.length_c   1.000
_cell.angle_alpha   90.00
_cell.angle_beta   90.00
_cell.angle_gamma   90.00
#
_symmetry.space_group_name_H-M   'P 1'
#
loop_
_entity.id
_entity.type
_entity.pdbx_description
1 polymer ?
#
loop_
_entity_poly.entity_id
_entity_poly.type
_entity_poly.pdbx_seq_one_letter_code
_entity_poly.pdbx_strand_id
1 'polypeptide(L)'
;MLPKWLEKRHEFLWEAFQGTPFRFEEAARVLKEKNMDSEDQVNVFLAELRKKGWLLVESDPKDARKKIYKLKSKEEIISEVLSVNEKQLGRGELEALLKKAADLIRTRVDYTFILALLFYKRISDKWELEFEKAYKEALEDGLSEEEARLEAKNSIYHDFD
;
A
#
# COMPACT_ATOMS: atom_id res chain seq x y z
N MET A 1 -6.73 4.29 4.04
CA MET A 1 -6.52 5.31 2.98
C MET A 1 -7.04 6.66 3.48
N LEU A 2 -6.33 7.74 3.14
CA LEU A 2 -6.80 9.09 3.40
C LEU A 2 -7.89 9.47 2.38
N PRO A 3 -8.94 10.21 2.76
CA PRO A 3 -9.85 10.79 1.78
C PRO A 3 -9.11 11.73 0.81
N LYS A 4 -9.52 11.80 -0.46
CA LYS A 4 -8.86 12.62 -1.50
C LYS A 4 -8.62 14.08 -1.09
N TRP A 5 -9.57 14.67 -0.33
CA TRP A 5 -9.45 16.04 0.14
C TRP A 5 -8.36 16.22 1.22
N LEU A 6 -8.08 15.17 2.00
CA LEU A 6 -7.05 15.15 3.03
C LEU A 6 -5.67 14.85 2.40
N GLU A 7 -5.65 13.96 1.40
CA GLU A 7 -4.44 13.59 0.68
C GLU A 7 -3.80 14.80 -0.03
N LYS A 8 -4.59 15.57 -0.78
CA LYS A 8 -4.11 16.77 -1.49
C LYS A 8 -3.50 17.82 -0.55
N ARG A 9 -4.12 18.05 0.61
CA ARG A 9 -3.61 18.99 1.62
C ARG A 9 -2.37 18.46 2.33
N HIS A 10 -2.32 17.16 2.56
CA HIS A 10 -1.13 16.49 3.07
C HIS A 10 0.04 16.65 2.10
N GLU A 11 -0.18 16.44 0.81
CA GLU A 11 0.84 16.65 -0.23
C GLU A 11 1.41 18.08 -0.20
N PHE A 12 0.57 19.11 -0.09
CA PHE A 12 1.05 20.49 -0.02
C PHE A 12 1.93 20.77 1.21
N LEU A 13 1.56 20.25 2.38
CA LEU A 13 2.42 20.39 3.56
C LEU A 13 3.65 19.49 3.47
N TRP A 14 3.54 18.33 2.83
CA TRP A 14 4.66 17.43 2.64
C TRP A 14 5.72 18.04 1.72
N GLU A 15 5.32 18.68 0.62
CA GLU A 15 6.22 19.45 -0.25
C GLU A 15 6.94 20.57 0.50
N ALA A 16 6.25 21.27 1.42
CA ALA A 16 6.80 22.40 2.14
C ALA A 16 7.72 22.01 3.32
N PHE A 17 7.36 20.96 4.07
CA PHE A 17 8.02 20.63 5.33
C PHE A 17 8.79 19.31 5.30
N GLN A 18 8.44 18.34 4.45
CA GLN A 18 9.13 17.04 4.26
C GLN A 18 9.55 16.30 5.56
N GLY A 19 8.85 16.52 6.68
CA GLY A 19 9.18 15.93 7.99
C GLY A 19 9.89 16.87 8.98
N THR A 20 10.14 18.13 8.61
CA THR A 20 10.55 19.18 9.55
C THR A 20 9.38 19.58 10.45
N PRO A 21 9.63 19.91 11.74
CA PRO A 21 8.59 20.39 12.63
C PRO A 21 8.12 21.80 12.22
N PHE A 22 6.81 22.03 12.24
CA PHE A 22 6.19 23.31 11.90
C PHE A 22 5.11 23.72 12.90
N ARG A 23 4.74 24.99 12.88
CA ARG A 23 3.67 25.58 13.70
C ARG A 23 2.37 25.69 12.93
N PHE A 24 1.27 25.88 13.66
CA PHE A 24 -0.05 26.09 13.07
C PHE A 24 -0.06 27.25 12.06
N GLU A 25 0.59 28.37 12.39
CA GLU A 25 0.65 29.57 11.53
C GLU A 25 1.35 29.29 10.19
N GLU A 26 2.35 28.40 10.18
CA GLU A 26 3.09 28.03 8.99
C GLU A 26 2.26 27.11 8.10
N ALA A 27 1.57 26.13 8.71
CA ALA A 27 0.62 25.27 7.99
C ALA A 27 -0.54 26.06 7.39
N ALA A 28 -1.09 27.01 8.15
CA ALA A 28 -2.17 27.88 7.68
C ALA A 28 -1.73 28.74 6.48
N ARG A 29 -0.50 29.25 6.48
CA ARG A 29 0.06 30.01 5.35
C ARG A 29 0.17 29.16 4.09
N VAL A 30 0.78 27.97 4.19
CA VAL A 30 0.98 27.07 3.04
C VAL A 30 -0.36 26.63 2.44
N LEU A 31 -1.33 26.23 3.29
CA LEU A 31 -2.64 25.78 2.83
C LEU A 31 -3.52 26.91 2.30
N LYS A 32 -3.38 28.13 2.83
CA LYS A 32 -4.05 29.31 2.29
C LYS A 32 -3.50 29.70 0.92
N GLU A 33 -2.19 29.65 0.71
CA GLU A 33 -1.57 29.96 -0.58
C GLU A 33 -1.88 28.91 -1.65
N LYS A 34 -1.80 27.62 -1.32
CA LYS A 34 -1.94 26.52 -2.29
C LYS A 34 -3.38 26.10 -2.55
N ASN A 35 -4.26 26.24 -1.56
CA ASN A 35 -5.60 25.66 -1.61
C ASN A 35 -6.70 26.62 -1.10
N MET A 36 -6.35 27.88 -0.76
CA MET A 36 -7.26 28.90 -0.23
C MET A 36 -8.05 28.46 1.01
N ASP A 37 -7.47 27.58 1.83
CA ASP A 37 -8.13 27.08 3.03
C ASP A 37 -8.20 28.16 4.12
N SER A 38 -9.31 28.19 4.86
CA SER A 38 -9.47 29.02 6.07
C SER A 38 -8.77 28.38 7.28
N GLU A 39 -8.46 29.18 8.31
CA GLU A 39 -7.84 28.66 9.54
C GLU A 39 -8.68 27.58 10.23
N ASP A 40 -10.02 27.70 10.19
CA ASP A 40 -10.93 26.67 10.70
C ASP A 40 -10.78 25.34 9.95
N GLN A 41 -10.64 25.40 8.61
CA GLN A 41 -10.42 24.22 7.78
C GLN A 41 -9.07 23.58 8.07
N VAL A 42 -8.03 24.39 8.28
CA VAL A 42 -6.68 23.92 8.65
C VAL A 42 -6.72 23.20 10.00
N ASN A 43 -7.48 23.71 10.97
CA ASN A 43 -7.62 23.06 12.28
C ASN A 43 -8.31 21.69 12.17
N VAL A 44 -9.42 21.60 11.43
CA VAL A 44 -10.10 20.32 11.16
C VAL A 44 -9.16 19.34 10.46
N PHE A 45 -8.41 19.82 9.47
CA PHE A 45 -7.46 19.03 8.70
C PHE A 45 -6.35 18.43 9.58
N LEU A 46 -5.69 19.24 10.42
CA LEU A 46 -4.63 18.77 11.32
C LEU A 46 -5.17 17.80 12.38
N ALA A 47 -6.40 18.02 12.87
CA ALA A 47 -7.06 17.09 13.79
C ALA A 47 -7.33 15.73 13.14
N GLU A 48 -7.79 15.70 11.88
CA GLU A 48 -8.01 14.46 11.12
C GLU A 48 -6.70 13.71 10.82
N LEU A 49 -5.64 14.42 10.42
CA LEU A 49 -4.32 13.80 10.23
C LEU A 49 -3.78 13.19 11.51
N ARG A 50 -3.91 13.90 12.65
CA ARG A 50 -3.51 13.39 13.97
C ARG A 50 -4.31 12.14 14.33
N LYS A 51 -5.63 12.16 14.17
CA LYS A 51 -6.51 11.02 14.48
C LYS A 51 -6.17 9.77 13.65
N LYS A 52 -5.69 9.97 12.42
CA LYS A 52 -5.26 8.90 11.52
C LYS A 52 -3.79 8.48 11.72
N GLY A 53 -3.03 9.15 12.59
CA GLY A 53 -1.63 8.84 12.89
C GLY A 53 -0.60 9.42 11.91
N TRP A 54 -1.00 10.30 10.99
CA TRP A 54 -0.11 10.90 9.97
C TRP A 54 0.63 12.15 10.46
N LEU A 55 0.26 12.64 11.66
CA LEU A 55 0.78 13.86 12.23
C LEU A 55 1.10 13.66 13.70
N LEU A 56 2.36 13.89 14.07
CA LEU A 56 2.79 14.02 15.46
C LEU A 56 2.50 15.42 15.95
N VAL A 57 1.96 15.50 17.17
CA VAL A 57 1.63 16.76 17.82
C VAL A 57 2.26 16.74 19.20
N GLU A 58 3.25 17.60 19.41
CA GLU A 58 3.96 17.77 20.66
C GLU A 58 3.71 19.16 21.22
N SER A 59 3.78 19.30 22.55
CA SER A 59 3.77 20.62 23.19
C SER A 59 5.15 21.27 23.03
N ASP A 60 5.18 22.58 22.77
CA ASP A 60 6.42 23.32 22.68
C ASP A 60 7.15 23.33 24.05
N PRO A 61 8.42 22.89 24.13
CA PRO A 61 9.18 22.87 25.38
C PRO A 61 9.31 24.24 26.06
N LYS A 62 9.18 25.34 25.30
CA LYS A 62 9.31 26.72 25.81
C LYS A 62 7.97 27.36 26.18
N ASP A 63 6.86 26.91 25.59
CA ASP A 63 5.52 27.42 25.88
C ASP A 63 4.48 26.31 25.70
N ALA A 64 4.04 25.73 26.82
CA ALA A 64 3.09 24.61 26.80
C ALA A 64 1.74 24.92 26.11
N ARG A 65 1.42 26.20 25.87
CA ARG A 65 0.23 26.62 25.12
C ARG A 65 0.39 26.48 23.61
N LYS A 66 1.62 26.35 23.12
CA LYS A 66 1.93 26.21 21.69
C LYS A 66 2.17 24.75 21.35
N LYS A 67 1.77 24.37 20.14
CA LYS A 67 1.90 23.02 19.60
C LYS A 67 2.89 23.03 18.44
N ILE A 68 3.72 22.00 18.40
CA ILE A 68 4.64 21.70 17.30
C ILE A 68 4.10 20.49 16.58
N TYR A 69 3.98 20.60 15.27
CA TYR A 69 3.46 19.58 14.38
C TYR A 69 4.59 18.99 13.57
N LYS A 70 4.64 17.66 13.42
CA LYS A 70 5.59 16.98 12.54
C LYS A 70 4.83 15.96 11.69
N LEU A 71 4.95 16.07 10.37
CA LEU A 71 4.38 15.08 9.46
C LEU A 71 5.21 13.80 9.52
N LYS A 72 4.52 12.65 9.56
CA LYS A 72 5.18 11.36 9.41
C LYS A 72 5.26 10.98 7.94
N SER A 73 6.39 10.39 7.54
CA SER A 73 6.53 9.85 6.19
C SER A 73 5.67 8.59 6.03
N LYS A 74 5.37 8.20 4.78
CA LYS A 74 4.68 6.93 4.53
C LYS A 74 5.48 5.76 5.09
N GLU A 75 6.80 5.82 4.97
CA GLU A 75 7.75 4.82 5.47
C GLU A 75 7.72 4.75 7.00
N GLU A 76 7.70 5.88 7.70
CA GLU A 76 7.56 5.93 9.18
C GLU A 76 6.22 5.37 9.66
N ILE A 77 5.13 5.63 8.93
CA ILE A 77 3.81 5.09 9.26
C ILE A 77 3.80 3.58 9.01
N ILE A 78 4.38 3.12 7.91
CA ILE A 78 4.47 1.70 7.57
C ILE A 78 5.32 0.96 8.60
N SER A 79 6.47 1.52 9.00
CA SER A 79 7.34 0.90 10.00
C SER A 79 6.65 0.81 11.37
N GLU A 80 5.93 1.85 11.80
CA GLU A 80 5.20 1.85 13.07
C GLU A 80 4.01 0.88 13.05
N VAL A 81 3.20 0.88 11.98
CA VAL A 81 2.03 -0.01 11.82
C VAL A 81 2.45 -1.47 11.72
N LEU A 82 3.54 -1.76 11.00
CA LEU A 82 4.07 -3.10 10.88
C LEU A 82 4.95 -3.49 12.08
N SER A 83 5.24 -2.54 12.99
CA SER A 83 6.20 -2.71 14.08
C SER A 83 7.58 -3.17 13.60
N VAL A 84 7.91 -2.85 12.35
CA VAL A 84 9.20 -3.15 11.72
C VAL A 84 10.16 -2.08 12.15
N ASN A 85 10.68 -2.21 13.37
CA ASN A 85 12.01 -1.67 13.64
C ASN A 85 12.98 -2.40 12.70
N GLU A 86 14.10 -1.80 12.33
CA GLU A 86 15.13 -2.38 11.43
C GLU A 86 15.68 -3.76 11.85
N LYS A 87 15.20 -4.33 12.96
CA LYS A 87 15.35 -5.75 13.30
C LYS A 87 14.52 -6.58 12.33
N GLN A 88 15.23 -7.40 11.56
CA GLN A 88 14.68 -8.47 10.71
C GLN A 88 13.38 -9.04 11.28
N LEU A 89 12.31 -8.95 10.48
CA LEU A 89 11.03 -9.59 10.75
C LEU A 89 11.27 -11.05 11.13
N GLY A 90 11.04 -11.36 12.41
CA GLY A 90 11.12 -12.74 12.88
C GLY A 90 10.02 -13.58 12.25
N ARG A 91 10.23 -14.90 12.13
CA ARG A 91 9.21 -15.83 11.61
C ARG A 91 7.85 -15.66 12.31
N GLY A 92 7.84 -15.48 13.62
CA GLY A 92 6.61 -15.30 14.40
C GLY A 92 5.86 -14.00 14.08
N GLU A 93 6.59 -12.92 13.81
CA GLU A 93 5.99 -11.64 13.39
C GLU A 93 5.43 -11.73 11.98
N LEU A 94 6.13 -12.43 11.09
CA LEU A 94 5.67 -12.72 9.72
C LEU A 94 4.37 -13.55 9.76
N GLU A 95 4.33 -14.61 10.56
CA GLU A 95 3.13 -15.44 10.74
C GLU A 95 1.97 -14.63 11.35
N ALA A 96 2.24 -13.74 12.32
CA ALA A 96 1.23 -12.87 12.89
C ALA A 96 0.69 -11.85 11.88
N LEU A 97 1.56 -11.30 11.03
CA LEU A 97 1.18 -10.38 9.96
C LEU A 97 0.30 -11.08 8.92
N LEU A 98 0.69 -12.28 8.48
CA LEU A 98 -0.09 -13.10 7.56
C LEU A 98 -1.47 -13.43 8.13
N LYS A 99 -1.56 -13.79 9.43
CA LYS A 99 -2.84 -14.01 10.10
C LYS A 99 -3.71 -12.77 10.12
N LYS A 100 -3.14 -11.60 10.45
CA LYS A 100 -3.87 -10.32 10.43
C LYS A 100 -4.38 -9.98 9.03
N ALA A 101 -3.56 -10.18 8.00
CA ALA A 101 -3.95 -9.96 6.60
C ALA A 101 -5.07 -10.91 6.18
N ALA A 102 -4.96 -12.19 6.52
CA ALA A 102 -6.00 -13.19 6.25
C ALA A 102 -7.32 -12.84 6.95
N ASP A 103 -7.27 -12.38 8.20
CA ASP A 103 -8.47 -11.93 8.92
C ASP A 103 -9.09 -10.67 8.31
N LEU A 104 -8.26 -9.73 7.84
CA LEU A 104 -8.70 -8.55 7.11
C LEU A 104 -9.44 -8.92 5.83
N ILE A 105 -8.89 -9.87 5.06
CA ILE A 105 -9.53 -10.41 3.85
C ILE A 105 -10.84 -11.11 4.24
N ARG A 106 -10.82 -11.98 5.25
CA ARG A 106 -11.99 -12.74 5.70
C ARG A 106 -13.14 -11.88 6.18
N THR A 107 -12.87 -10.74 6.82
CA THR A 107 -13.88 -9.93 7.52
C THR A 107 -14.29 -8.66 6.80
N ARG A 108 -13.40 -8.08 5.99
CA ARG A 108 -13.62 -6.75 5.38
C ARG A 108 -13.62 -6.77 3.86
N VAL A 109 -13.25 -7.89 3.24
CA VAL A 109 -13.31 -8.06 1.79
C VAL A 109 -14.53 -8.93 1.48
N ASP A 110 -15.37 -8.46 0.58
CA ASP A 110 -16.49 -9.26 0.07
C ASP A 110 -15.93 -10.54 -0.56
N TYR A 111 -16.48 -11.70 -0.19
CA TYR A 111 -16.05 -13.01 -0.70
C TYR A 111 -16.03 -13.08 -2.23
N THR A 112 -16.82 -12.24 -2.91
CA THR A 112 -16.80 -12.08 -4.37
C THR A 112 -15.41 -11.74 -4.92
N PHE A 113 -14.63 -10.91 -4.23
CA PHE A 113 -13.26 -10.58 -4.65
C PHE A 113 -12.29 -11.75 -4.44
N ILE A 114 -12.48 -12.53 -3.37
CA ILE A 114 -11.69 -13.74 -3.12
C ILE A 114 -11.99 -14.78 -4.21
N LEU A 115 -13.25 -14.92 -4.62
CA LEU A 115 -13.66 -15.83 -5.70
C LEU A 115 -13.00 -15.47 -7.04
N ALA A 116 -12.91 -14.18 -7.39
CA ALA A 116 -12.19 -13.75 -8.59
C ALA A 116 -10.70 -14.16 -8.56
N LEU A 117 -10.04 -14.01 -7.41
CA LEU A 117 -8.65 -14.43 -7.24
C LEU A 117 -8.49 -15.96 -7.30
N LEU A 118 -9.39 -16.71 -6.69
CA LEU A 118 -9.39 -18.18 -6.74
C LEU A 118 -9.67 -18.69 -8.16
N PHE A 119 -10.58 -18.04 -8.89
CA PHE A 119 -10.87 -18.35 -10.27
C PHE A 119 -9.66 -18.09 -11.18
N TYR A 120 -9.02 -16.93 -11.03
CA TYR A 120 -7.80 -16.61 -11.76
C TYR A 120 -6.68 -17.61 -11.46
N LYS A 121 -6.48 -17.98 -10.18
CA LYS A 121 -5.52 -19.03 -9.80
C LYS A 121 -5.85 -20.36 -10.48
N ARG A 122 -7.12 -20.77 -10.50
CA ARG A 122 -7.55 -22.02 -11.13
C ARG A 122 -7.29 -22.04 -12.64
N ILE A 123 -7.47 -20.91 -13.34
CA ILE A 123 -7.15 -20.76 -14.77
C ILE A 123 -5.64 -20.85 -14.96
N SER A 124 -4.86 -20.09 -14.19
CA SER A 124 -3.39 -20.10 -14.24
C SER A 124 -2.84 -21.52 -14.04
N ASP A 125 -3.38 -22.27 -13.07
CA ASP A 125 -2.95 -23.64 -12.79
C ASP A 125 -3.30 -24.60 -13.91
N LYS A 126 -4.43 -24.38 -14.58
CA LYS A 126 -4.81 -25.18 -15.75
C LYS A 126 -3.85 -24.91 -16.91
N TRP A 127 -3.61 -23.63 -17.19
CA TRP A 127 -2.71 -23.19 -18.24
C TRP A 127 -1.30 -23.78 -18.04
N GLU A 128 -0.79 -23.75 -16.80
CA GLU A 128 0.53 -24.32 -16.48
C GLU A 128 0.58 -25.84 -16.72
N LEU A 129 -0.48 -26.57 -16.36
CA LEU A 129 -0.58 -28.01 -16.62
C LEU A 129 -0.63 -28.33 -18.13
N GLU A 130 -1.38 -27.54 -18.89
CA GLU A 130 -1.50 -27.67 -20.35
C GLU A 130 -0.19 -27.34 -21.05
N PHE A 131 0.47 -26.26 -20.63
CA PHE A 131 1.79 -25.86 -21.10
C PHE A 131 2.81 -26.98 -20.88
N GLU A 132 2.90 -27.52 -19.65
CA GLU A 132 3.83 -28.60 -19.33
C GLU A 132 3.57 -29.88 -20.13
N LYS A 133 2.30 -30.15 -20.46
CA LYS A 133 1.93 -31.29 -21.30
C LYS A 133 2.36 -31.07 -22.75
N ALA A 134 1.99 -29.95 -23.36
CA ALA A 134 2.36 -29.62 -24.73
C ALA A 134 3.89 -29.52 -24.91
N TYR A 135 4.58 -28.98 -23.90
CA TYR A 135 6.04 -28.91 -23.88
C TYR A 135 6.70 -30.29 -23.95
N LYS A 136 6.20 -31.26 -23.17
CA LYS A 136 6.73 -32.63 -23.18
C LYS A 136 6.44 -33.35 -24.49
N GLU A 137 5.24 -33.19 -25.05
CA GLU A 137 4.88 -33.77 -26.35
C GLU A 137 5.79 -33.21 -27.46
N ALA A 138 6.03 -31.90 -27.48
CA ALA A 138 6.95 -31.28 -28.43
C ALA A 138 8.41 -31.77 -28.29
N LEU A 139 8.88 -32.01 -27.06
CA LEU A 139 10.20 -32.62 -26.85
C LEU A 139 10.26 -34.07 -27.36
N GLU A 140 9.19 -34.85 -27.16
CA GLU A 140 9.08 -36.23 -27.67
C GLU A 140 9.05 -36.28 -29.20
N ASP A 141 8.47 -35.26 -29.84
CA ASP A 141 8.47 -35.05 -31.29
C ASP A 141 9.83 -34.57 -31.84
N GLY A 142 10.82 -34.37 -30.94
CA GLY A 142 12.21 -34.10 -31.30
C GLY A 142 12.55 -32.62 -31.47
N LEU A 143 11.68 -31.71 -31.04
CA LEU A 143 12.02 -30.28 -30.99
C LEU A 143 13.08 -30.00 -29.92
N SER A 144 13.87 -28.94 -30.12
CA SER A 144 14.76 -28.43 -29.08
C SER A 144 13.97 -27.84 -27.91
N GLU A 145 14.58 -27.70 -26.73
CA GLU A 145 13.91 -27.11 -25.56
C GLU A 145 13.36 -25.70 -25.83
N GLU A 146 14.07 -24.88 -26.61
CA GLU A 146 13.62 -23.53 -26.94
C GLU A 146 12.39 -23.55 -27.87
N GLU A 147 12.41 -24.41 -28.89
CA GLU A 147 11.31 -24.55 -29.84
C GLU A 147 10.09 -25.19 -29.17
N ALA A 148 10.28 -26.21 -28.33
CA ALA A 148 9.21 -26.85 -27.58
C ALA A 148 8.52 -25.86 -26.62
N ARG A 149 9.27 -24.95 -25.98
CA ARG A 149 8.67 -23.89 -25.13
C ARG A 149 7.88 -22.87 -25.92
N LEU A 150 8.30 -22.56 -27.14
CA LEU A 150 7.57 -21.65 -28.04
C LEU A 150 6.27 -22.31 -28.51
N GLU A 151 6.35 -23.57 -28.94
CA GLU A 151 5.21 -24.36 -29.38
C GLU A 151 4.18 -24.52 -28.26
N ALA A 152 4.62 -24.86 -27.05
CA ALA A 152 3.75 -25.09 -25.90
C ALA A 152 2.99 -23.84 -25.43
N LYS A 153 3.37 -22.62 -25.84
CA LYS A 153 2.61 -21.38 -25.56
C LYS A 153 1.45 -21.14 -26.52
N ASN A 154 1.35 -21.94 -27.58
CA ASN A 154 0.36 -21.71 -28.60
C ASN A 154 -1.04 -21.91 -28.04
N SER A 155 -1.93 -20.94 -28.30
CA SER A 155 -3.36 -20.94 -27.94
C SER A 155 -4.09 -22.26 -28.19
N ILE A 156 -3.67 -23.03 -29.20
CA ILE A 156 -4.28 -24.32 -29.56
C ILE A 156 -4.23 -25.34 -28.41
N TYR A 157 -3.24 -25.25 -27.52
CA TYR A 157 -3.07 -26.15 -26.40
C TYR A 157 -3.77 -25.68 -25.12
N HIS A 158 -4.36 -24.48 -25.13
CA HIS A 158 -4.91 -23.84 -23.93
C HIS A 158 -6.41 -23.59 -24.06
N ASP A 159 -7.18 -24.09 -23.10
CA ASP A 159 -8.64 -23.96 -23.12
C ASP A 159 -9.14 -22.53 -22.81
N PHE A 160 -8.28 -21.69 -22.26
CA PHE A 160 -8.60 -20.33 -21.82
C PHE A 160 -7.47 -19.39 -22.25
N ASP A 161 -7.65 -18.72 -23.40
CA ASP A 161 -6.73 -17.73 -23.98
C ASP A 161 -7.46 -16.44 -24.37
#